data_AF-A0A8T4B8P2-F1
#
_entry.id   AF-A0A8T4B8P2-F1
#
_cell.length_a   1.000
_cell.length_b   1.000
_cell.length_c   1.000
_cell.angle_alpha   90.00
_cell.angle_beta   90.00
_cell.angle_gamma   90.00
#
_symmetry.space_group_name_H-M   'P 1'
#
loop_
_entity.id
_entity.type
_entity.pdbx_description
1 polymer ?
#
loop_
_entity_poly.entity_id
_entity_poly.type
_entity_poly.pdbx_seq_one_letter_code
_entity_poly.pdbx_strand_id
1 'polypeptide(L)'
;MYVNVGVQHFTDTAWFEPIVPAALGDPTVWVLITGVIEIAIGIGLIIPQTRWYAGWTSAAFLVAVYWANLNMWVNDLPIGGQSYADIWHVLRLVAQIGMIGLSLAIAGASPKVETLEGR
;
A
#
# COMPACT_ATOMS: atom_id res chain seq x y z
N MET A 1 10.28 -4.34 -0.82
CA MET A 1 8.91 -4.77 -1.18
C MET A 1 8.20 -3.69 -1.98
N TYR A 2 7.82 -2.55 -1.37
CA TYR A 2 7.06 -1.47 -2.05
C TYR A 2 7.54 -1.07 -3.44
N VAL A 3 8.84 -0.79 -3.63
CA VAL A 3 9.36 -0.39 -4.95
C VAL A 3 9.12 -1.45 -6.03
N ASN A 4 9.30 -2.73 -5.70
CA ASN A 4 9.15 -3.81 -6.67
C ASN A 4 7.68 -4.01 -7.06
N VAL A 5 6.78 -4.02 -6.07
CA VAL A 5 5.32 -4.11 -6.31
C VAL A 5 4.81 -2.87 -7.05
N GLY A 6 5.30 -1.69 -6.70
CA GLY A 6 4.95 -0.46 -7.39
C GLY A 6 5.36 -0.46 -8.86
N VAL A 7 6.52 -1.04 -9.21
CA VAL A 7 6.92 -1.24 -10.61
C VAL A 7 5.97 -2.22 -11.33
N GLN A 8 5.51 -3.27 -10.65
CA GLN A 8 4.58 -4.25 -11.24
C GLN A 8 3.25 -3.62 -11.66
N HIS A 9 2.79 -2.58 -10.96
CA HIS A 9 1.58 -1.83 -11.34
C HIS A 9 1.69 -1.14 -12.71
N PHE A 10 2.89 -0.97 -13.28
CA PHE A 10 3.10 -0.42 -14.61
C PHE A 10 3.35 -1.49 -15.68
N THR A 11 3.73 -2.71 -15.26
CA THR A 11 4.08 -3.79 -16.18
C THR A 11 3.00 -4.86 -16.30
N ASP A 12 2.12 -4.98 -15.31
CA ASP A 12 1.07 -6.00 -15.24
C ASP A 12 -0.19 -5.46 -14.55
N THR A 13 -0.80 -4.41 -15.12
CA THR A 13 -1.98 -3.77 -14.53
C THR A 13 -3.16 -4.73 -14.40
N ALA A 14 -3.36 -5.59 -15.40
CA ALA A 14 -4.46 -6.55 -15.50
C ALA A 14 -4.51 -7.54 -14.33
N TRP A 15 -3.37 -7.80 -13.68
CA TRP A 15 -3.34 -8.62 -12.46
C TRP A 15 -4.01 -7.94 -11.26
N PHE A 16 -3.93 -6.61 -11.17
CA PHE A 16 -4.41 -5.81 -10.03
C PHE A 16 -5.80 -5.19 -10.25
N GLU A 17 -6.16 -4.90 -11.49
CA GLU A 17 -7.46 -4.30 -11.86
C GLU A 17 -8.69 -5.03 -11.27
N PRO A 18 -8.76 -6.38 -11.23
CA PRO A 18 -9.96 -7.09 -10.79
C PRO A 18 -10.39 -6.78 -9.36
N ILE A 19 -9.47 -6.39 -8.49
CA ILE A 19 -9.76 -6.16 -7.07
C ILE A 19 -10.09 -4.70 -6.75
N VAL A 20 -9.88 -3.78 -7.69
CA VAL A 20 -10.20 -2.37 -7.49
C VAL A 20 -11.71 -2.24 -7.28
N PRO A 21 -12.17 -1.60 -6.19
CA PRO A 21 -13.59 -1.39 -5.95
C PRO A 21 -14.26 -0.64 -7.11
N ALA A 22 -15.39 -1.16 -7.61
CA ALA A 22 -16.11 -0.57 -8.74
C ALA A 22 -16.53 0.90 -8.53
N ALA A 23 -16.65 1.34 -7.27
CA ALA A 23 -16.94 2.72 -6.90
C ALA A 23 -15.87 3.74 -7.36
N LEU A 24 -14.66 3.26 -7.71
CA LEU A 24 -13.53 4.10 -8.11
C LEU A 24 -13.49 4.40 -9.62
N GLY A 25 -14.35 3.78 -10.44
CA GLY A 25 -14.40 4.02 -11.88
C GLY A 25 -13.35 3.18 -12.62
N ASP A 26 -12.48 3.82 -13.40
CA ASP A 26 -11.45 3.14 -14.21
C ASP A 26 -10.36 2.52 -13.31
N PRO A 27 -10.27 1.17 -13.22
CA PRO A 27 -9.34 0.51 -12.33
C PRO A 27 -7.88 0.72 -12.72
N THR A 28 -7.57 0.84 -14.02
CA THR A 28 -6.20 1.03 -14.51
C THR A 28 -5.60 2.33 -13.99
N VAL A 29 -6.40 3.41 -13.94
CA VAL A 29 -5.96 4.71 -13.40
C VAL A 29 -5.53 4.56 -11.94
N TRP A 30 -6.33 3.86 -11.13
CA TRP A 30 -6.02 3.67 -9.72
C TRP A 30 -4.82 2.77 -9.49
N VAL A 31 -4.67 1.69 -10.27
CA VAL A 31 -3.49 0.82 -10.24
C VAL A 31 -2.21 1.63 -10.53
N LEU A 32 -2.22 2.50 -11.54
CA LEU A 32 -1.05 3.34 -11.83
C LEU A 32 -0.76 4.35 -10.71
N ILE A 33 -1.80 4.99 -10.15
CA ILE A 33 -1.65 5.93 -9.02
C ILE A 33 -1.06 5.22 -7.79
N THR A 34 -1.58 4.05 -7.43
CA THR A 34 -1.07 3.28 -6.29
C THR A 34 0.37 2.84 -6.54
N GLY A 35 0.73 2.47 -7.77
CA GLY A 35 2.11 2.15 -8.16
C GLY A 35 3.08 3.31 -7.92
N VAL A 36 2.71 4.54 -8.28
CA VAL A 36 3.54 5.74 -7.99
C VAL A 36 3.71 5.93 -6.48
N ILE A 37 2.62 5.82 -5.72
CA ILE A 37 2.63 6.00 -4.27
C ILE A 37 3.51 4.96 -3.58
N GLU A 38 3.43 3.69 -3.98
CA GLU A 38 4.27 2.62 -3.44
C GLU A 38 5.75 2.86 -3.69
N ILE A 39 6.13 3.27 -4.91
CA ILE A 39 7.53 3.60 -5.22
C ILE A 39 8.00 4.75 -4.33
N ALA A 40 7.19 5.81 -4.20
CA ALA A 40 7.51 6.97 -3.36
C ALA A 40 7.66 6.60 -1.87
N ILE A 41 6.76 5.76 -1.33
CA ILE A 41 6.87 5.22 0.04
C ILE A 41 8.16 4.41 0.19
N GLY A 42 8.43 3.50 -0.76
CA GLY A 42 9.61 2.64 -0.73
C GLY A 42 10.91 3.43 -0.71
N ILE A 43 11.04 4.45 -1.56
CA ILE A 43 12.19 5.37 -1.57
C ILE A 43 12.23 6.19 -0.28
N GLY A 44 11.09 6.71 0.16
CA GLY A 44 10.97 7.55 1.35
C GLY A 44 11.32 6.83 2.66
N LEU A 45 11.12 5.51 2.73
CA LEU A 45 11.56 4.67 3.86
C LEU A 45 13.06 4.39 3.86
N ILE A 46 13.71 4.40 2.69
CA ILE A 46 15.17 4.21 2.57
C ILE A 46 15.90 5.44 3.12
N ILE A 47 15.49 6.64 2.68
CA ILE A 47 16.12 7.92 3.03
C ILE A 47 15.74 8.31 4.47
N PRO A 48 16.69 8.35 5.44
CA PRO A 48 16.38 8.60 6.86
C PRO A 48 15.56 9.85 7.13
N GLN A 49 15.83 10.93 6.39
CA GLN A 49 15.20 12.24 6.53
C GLN A 49 13.72 12.24 6.15
N THR A 50 13.27 11.31 5.30
CA THR A 50 11.88 11.23 4.82
C THR A 50 11.08 10.14 5.53
N ARG A 51 11.70 9.34 6.40
CA ARG A 51 11.04 8.20 7.08
C ARG A 51 9.82 8.60 7.89
N TRP A 52 9.84 9.79 8.49
CA TRP A 52 8.70 10.32 9.22
C TRP A 52 7.47 10.43 8.32
N TYR A 53 7.62 11.11 7.18
CA TYR A 53 6.54 11.27 6.18
C TYR A 53 6.16 9.91 5.59
N ALA A 54 7.16 9.13 5.17
CA ALA A 54 6.94 7.83 4.52
C ALA A 54 6.26 6.82 5.44
N GLY A 55 6.52 6.83 6.75
CA GLY A 55 5.84 5.98 7.72
C GLY A 55 4.35 6.33 7.85
N TRP A 56 4.01 7.63 7.94
CA TRP A 56 2.60 8.07 7.96
C TRP A 56 1.88 7.77 6.64
N THR A 57 2.51 8.09 5.51
CA THR A 57 1.97 7.79 4.18
C THR A 57 1.78 6.29 3.99
N SER A 58 2.75 5.47 4.41
CA SER A 58 2.66 3.99 4.39
C SER A 58 1.47 3.49 5.21
N ALA A 59 1.29 3.98 6.44
CA ALA A 59 0.18 3.57 7.29
C ALA A 59 -1.18 3.91 6.66
N ALA A 60 -1.36 5.14 6.17
CA ALA A 60 -2.59 5.57 5.51
C ALA A 60 -2.84 4.80 4.21
N PHE A 61 -1.79 4.60 3.41
CA PHE A 61 -1.86 3.85 2.15
C PHE A 61 -2.26 2.38 2.38
N LEU A 62 -1.69 1.72 3.39
CA LEU A 62 -2.05 0.34 3.74
C LEU A 62 -3.53 0.24 4.15
N VAL A 63 -4.09 1.23 4.85
CA VAL A 63 -5.52 1.25 5.16
C VAL A 63 -6.35 1.38 3.87
N ALA A 64 -5.96 2.27 2.97
CA ALA A 64 -6.66 2.47 1.70
C ALA A 64 -6.62 1.21 0.82
N VAL A 65 -5.45 0.58 0.65
CA VAL A 65 -5.30 -0.64 -0.16
C VAL A 65 -5.99 -1.85 0.46
N TYR A 66 -6.14 -1.89 1.79
CA TYR A 66 -6.93 -2.96 2.42
C TYR A 66 -8.37 -2.96 1.93
N TRP A 67 -8.94 -1.82 1.55
CA TRP A 67 -10.27 -1.78 0.97
C TRP A 67 -10.38 -2.61 -0.32
N ALA A 68 -9.37 -2.57 -1.20
CA ALA A 68 -9.31 -3.44 -2.38
C ALA A 68 -9.16 -4.93 -2.00
N ASN A 69 -8.33 -5.24 -0.99
CA ASN A 69 -8.20 -6.60 -0.48
C ASN A 69 -9.50 -7.13 0.16
N LEU A 70 -10.27 -6.26 0.80
CA LEU A 70 -11.58 -6.58 1.37
C LEU A 70 -12.62 -6.77 0.27
N ASN A 71 -12.59 -5.92 -0.77
CA ASN A 71 -13.44 -6.07 -1.95
C ASN A 71 -13.22 -7.43 -2.63
N MET A 72 -11.97 -7.87 -2.74
CA MET A 72 -11.61 -9.21 -3.21
C MET A 72 -12.23 -10.31 -2.34
N TRP A 73 -12.14 -10.19 -1.01
CA TRP A 73 -12.67 -11.20 -0.08
C TRP A 73 -14.20 -11.26 -0.12
N VAL A 74 -14.88 -10.11 -0.04
CA VAL A 74 -16.35 -10.05 0.05
C VAL A 74 -17.03 -10.47 -1.24
N ASN A 75 -16.42 -10.19 -2.39
CA ASN A 75 -17.00 -10.46 -3.70
C ASN A 75 -16.37 -11.68 -4.40
N ASP A 76 -15.52 -12.44 -3.71
CA ASP A 76 -14.85 -13.64 -4.23
C ASP A 76 -14.13 -13.40 -5.57
N LEU A 77 -13.47 -12.25 -5.69
CA LEU A 77 -12.87 -11.81 -6.96
C LEU A 77 -11.56 -12.57 -7.21
N PRO A 78 -11.41 -13.23 -8.38
CA PRO A 78 -10.18 -13.94 -8.68
C PRO A 78 -9.05 -12.96 -8.99
N ILE A 79 -7.89 -13.19 -8.39
CA ILE A 79 -6.62 -12.58 -8.82
C ILE A 79 -5.84 -13.64 -9.58
N GLY A 80 -5.41 -13.33 -10.81
CA GLY A 80 -4.61 -14.27 -11.58
C GLY A 80 -5.32 -15.56 -11.96
N GLY A 81 -6.66 -15.52 -12.04
CA GLY A 81 -7.49 -16.69 -12.32
C GLY A 81 -7.69 -17.64 -11.14
N GLN A 82 -7.30 -17.27 -9.93
CA GLN A 82 -7.51 -18.06 -8.71
C GLN A 82 -8.28 -17.24 -7.67
N SER A 83 -9.32 -17.83 -7.08
CA SER A 83 -9.87 -17.35 -5.81
C SER A 83 -9.15 -18.03 -4.65
N TYR A 84 -9.07 -17.35 -3.51
CA TYR A 84 -8.36 -17.82 -2.32
C TYR A 84 -9.35 -18.25 -1.23
N ALA A 85 -8.95 -19.25 -0.44
CA ALA A 85 -9.71 -19.63 0.75
C ALA A 85 -9.69 -18.50 1.81
N ASP A 86 -10.77 -18.39 2.60
CA ASP A 86 -10.94 -17.39 3.66
C ASP A 86 -9.73 -17.22 4.58
N ILE A 87 -9.05 -18.33 4.91
CA ILE A 87 -7.86 -18.31 5.76
C ILE A 87 -6.77 -17.38 5.21
N TRP A 88 -6.59 -17.31 3.89
CA TRP A 88 -5.60 -16.43 3.27
C TRP A 88 -5.98 -14.96 3.36
N HIS A 89 -7.28 -14.64 3.33
CA HIS A 89 -7.76 -13.28 3.54
C HIS A 89 -7.55 -12.84 4.99
N VAL A 90 -7.79 -13.74 5.96
CA VAL A 90 -7.53 -13.46 7.38
C VAL A 90 -6.04 -13.28 7.64
N LEU A 91 -5.18 -14.15 7.10
CA LEU A 91 -3.73 -14.01 7.23
C LEU A 91 -3.24 -12.69 6.63
N ARG A 92 -3.78 -12.29 5.48
CA ARG A 92 -3.49 -11.00 4.85
C ARG A 92 -3.89 -9.83 5.75
N LEU A 93 -5.09 -9.86 6.33
CA LEU A 93 -5.56 -8.82 7.26
C LEU A 93 -4.62 -8.70 8.47
N VAL A 94 -4.26 -9.82 9.11
CA VAL A 94 -3.35 -9.81 10.26
C VAL A 94 -1.98 -9.26 9.90
N ALA A 95 -1.42 -9.68 8.75
CA ALA A 95 -0.16 -9.14 8.25
C ALA A 95 -0.26 -7.63 7.98
N GLN A 96 -1.36 -7.16 7.40
CA GLN A 96 -1.58 -5.74 7.09
C GLN A 96 -1.69 -4.88 8.34
N ILE A 97 -2.38 -5.35 9.38
CA ILE A 97 -2.39 -4.69 10.69
C ILE A 97 -0.97 -4.58 11.26
N GLY A 98 -0.18 -5.66 11.20
CA GLY A 98 1.22 -5.65 11.63
C GLY A 98 2.07 -4.62 10.85
N MET A 99 1.90 -4.54 9.53
CA MET A 99 2.60 -3.57 8.68
C MET A 99 2.19 -2.12 8.96
N ILE A 100 0.91 -1.88 9.26
CA ILE A 100 0.44 -0.55 9.70
C ILE A 100 1.11 -0.18 11.02
N GLY A 101 1.13 -1.09 12.00
CA GLY A 101 1.82 -0.88 13.28
C GLY A 101 3.30 -0.57 13.11
N LEU A 102 4.00 -1.32 12.25
CA LEU A 102 5.40 -1.05 11.92
C LEU A 102 5.59 0.32 11.25
N SER A 103 4.70 0.71 10.34
CA SER A 103 4.75 2.00 9.66
C SER A 103 4.60 3.17 10.64
N LEU A 104 3.68 3.04 11.60
CA LEU A 104 3.49 4.01 12.69
C LEU A 104 4.69 4.04 13.64
N ALA A 105 5.30 2.89 13.95
CA ALA A 105 6.51 2.84 14.76
C ALA A 105 7.68 3.56 14.08
N ILE A 106 7.87 3.38 12.77
CA ILE A 106 8.88 4.10 11.98
C ILE A 106 8.60 5.61 12.01
N ALA A 107 7.34 6.01 11.84
CA ALA A 107 6.94 7.42 11.90
C ALA A 107 7.21 8.02 13.30
N GLY A 108 6.94 7.29 14.37
CA GLY A 108 7.16 7.73 15.75
C GLY A 108 8.62 7.74 16.19
N ALA A 109 9.46 6.85 15.67
CA ALA A 109 10.88 6.75 15.98
C ALA A 109 11.76 7.71 15.16
N SER A 110 11.23 8.30 14.09
CA SER A 110 11.99 9.20 13.22
C SER A 110 12.20 10.56 13.91
N PRO A 111 13.44 11.06 14.03
CA PRO A 111 13.68 12.42 14.53
C PRO A 111 12.91 13.39 13.62
N LYS A 112 11.97 14.15 14.20
CA LYS A 112 11.27 15.22 13.48
C LYS A 112 12.33 16.05 12.78
N VAL A 113 12.17 16.27 11.48
CA VAL A 113 13.07 17.10 10.65
C VAL A 113 13.35 18.37 11.44
N GLU A 114 14.51 18.41 12.10
CA GLU A 114 14.86 19.46 13.04
C GLU A 114 15.28 20.65 12.17
N THR A 115 14.55 21.76 12.31
CA THR A 115 15.01 23.10 11.95
C THR A 115 15.39 23.34 10.48
N LEU A 116 14.39 23.60 9.63
CA LEU A 116 14.56 24.53 8.50
C LEU A 116 13.83 25.87 8.70
N GLU A 117 13.22 26.10 9.87
CA GLU A 117 12.69 27.41 10.30
C GLU A 117 13.54 28.03 11.42
N GLY A 118 14.83 27.71 11.45
CA GLY A 118 15.83 28.37 12.27
C GLY A 118 16.67 29.36 11.47
N ARG A 119 16.04 30.31 10.75
CA ARG A 119 16.62 31.57 10.25
C ARG A 119 15.60 32.47 9.58
#